data_AF-A0A7C9A4N7-F1
#
_entry.id   AF-A0A7C9A4N7-F1
#
_cell.length_a   1.000
_cell.length_b   1.000
_cell.length_c   1.000
_cell.angle_alpha   90.00
_cell.angle_beta   90.00
_cell.angle_gamma   90.00
#
_symmetry.space_group_name_H-M   'P 1'
#
loop_
_entity.id
_entity.type
_entity.pdbx_description
1 polymer ?
#
loop_
_entity_poly.entity_id
_entity_poly.type
_entity_poly.pdbx_seq_one_letter_code
_entity_poly.pdbx_strand_id
1 'polypeptide(L)'
;MAELAETYACVPSTERGRGILIAGDSKSNTILYCNGRSVIIRSLDNPQKVQVYGEHAYPVTVARYSPNGEWIASADASGMVRIWGTRNDFVLKNEFKVLSGRIDDLQWSPDMLRIVASGDGKGKSFVRAFMYMSKRKLSIKMLKQ
;
A
#
# COMPACT_ATOMS: atom_id res chain seq x y z
N MET A 1 8.85 -39.37 12.81
CA MET A 1 8.64 -37.97 13.26
C MET A 1 8.22 -37.17 12.04
N ALA A 2 7.21 -36.31 12.15
CA ALA A 2 6.84 -35.44 11.03
C ALA A 2 7.87 -34.31 10.91
N GLU A 3 8.42 -34.11 9.71
CA GLU A 3 9.34 -33.02 9.40
C GLU A 3 8.59 -31.96 8.56
N LEU A 4 8.82 -30.69 8.85
CA LEU A 4 8.18 -29.59 8.13
C LEU A 4 8.73 -29.54 6.71
N ALA A 5 7.89 -29.85 5.73
CA ALA A 5 8.30 -29.83 4.33
C ALA A 5 8.48 -28.39 3.82
N GLU A 6 7.45 -27.55 3.93
CA GLU A 6 7.44 -26.22 3.31
C GLU A 6 6.53 -25.26 4.09
N THR A 7 6.83 -23.96 4.02
CA THR A 7 5.99 -22.89 4.59
C THR A 7 5.56 -21.93 3.50
N TYR A 8 4.28 -21.57 3.50
CA TYR A 8 3.68 -20.67 2.52
C TYR A 8 3.16 -19.40 3.19
N ALA A 9 3.17 -18.28 2.46
CA ALA A 9 2.52 -17.06 2.91
C ALA A 9 1.01 -17.26 3.11
N CYS A 10 0.43 -16.49 4.04
CA CYS A 10 -1.01 -16.47 4.20
C CYS A 10 -1.70 -15.92 2.94
N VAL A 11 -2.90 -16.40 2.68
CA VAL A 11 -3.71 -15.90 1.57
C VAL A 11 -4.27 -14.50 1.88
N PRO A 12 -4.65 -13.71 0.85
CA PRO A 12 -5.30 -12.43 1.05
C PRO A 12 -6.57 -12.56 1.90
N SER A 13 -6.78 -11.64 2.85
CA SER A 13 -7.99 -11.64 3.67
C SER A 13 -9.18 -11.13 2.86
N THR A 14 -10.32 -11.85 2.93
CA THR A 14 -11.57 -11.41 2.30
C THR A 14 -12.46 -10.70 3.32
N GLU A 15 -13.12 -9.62 2.89
CA GLU A 15 -14.21 -8.99 3.63
C GLU A 15 -15.45 -8.99 2.74
N ARG A 16 -16.59 -9.42 3.28
CA ARG A 16 -17.83 -9.51 2.51
C ARG A 16 -18.20 -8.13 1.95
N GLY A 17 -18.44 -8.06 0.64
CA GLY A 17 -18.81 -6.82 -0.04
C GLY A 17 -17.64 -5.87 -0.31
N ARG A 18 -16.40 -6.31 -0.12
CA ARG A 18 -15.18 -5.54 -0.44
C ARG A 18 -14.25 -6.31 -1.36
N GLY A 19 -13.74 -5.62 -2.37
CA GLY A 19 -12.72 -6.17 -3.27
C GLY A 19 -11.37 -6.25 -2.57
N ILE A 20 -10.61 -7.32 -2.87
CA ILE A 20 -9.21 -7.43 -2.46
C ILE A 20 -8.36 -6.77 -3.53
N LEU A 21 -7.60 -5.77 -3.11
CA LEU A 21 -6.73 -5.03 -3.99
C LEU A 21 -5.37 -5.73 -4.07
N ILE A 22 -5.15 -6.46 -5.15
CA ILE A 22 -3.87 -7.08 -5.49
C ILE A 22 -3.18 -6.19 -6.50
N ALA A 23 -1.89 -5.93 -6.30
CA ALA A 23 -1.03 -5.29 -7.28
C ALA A 23 0.07 -6.26 -7.71
N GLY A 24 0.60 -6.06 -8.91
CA GLY A 24 1.75 -6.81 -9.38
C GLY A 24 2.80 -5.87 -9.95
N ASP A 25 4.04 -6.34 -10.00
CA ASP A 25 5.11 -5.69 -10.73
C ASP A 25 5.69 -6.66 -11.76
N SER A 26 5.67 -6.27 -13.03
CA SER A 26 6.14 -7.10 -14.15
C SER A 26 7.66 -7.28 -14.13
N LYS A 27 8.42 -6.34 -13.54
CA LYS A 27 9.88 -6.40 -13.50
C LYS A 27 10.39 -7.42 -12.48
N SER A 28 9.74 -7.49 -11.32
CA SER A 28 10.12 -8.41 -10.24
C SER A 28 9.36 -9.74 -10.26
N ASN A 29 8.35 -9.87 -11.12
CA ASN A 29 7.43 -11.01 -11.17
C ASN A 29 6.85 -11.35 -9.79
N THR A 30 6.45 -10.29 -9.06
CA THR A 30 5.88 -10.40 -7.72
C THR A 30 4.46 -9.87 -7.68
N ILE A 31 3.67 -10.44 -6.78
CA ILE A 31 2.35 -9.95 -6.38
C ILE A 31 2.41 -9.35 -4.98
N LEU A 32 1.58 -8.34 -4.78
CA LEU A 32 1.48 -7.53 -3.59
C LEU A 32 0.03 -7.52 -3.12
N TYR A 33 -0.20 -7.89 -1.87
CA TYR A 33 -1.52 -7.88 -1.26
C TYR A 33 -1.42 -7.55 0.23
N CYS A 34 -2.55 -7.17 0.82
CA CYS A 34 -2.61 -6.79 2.23
C CYS A 34 -3.29 -7.91 3.03
N ASN A 35 -2.78 -8.17 4.23
CA ASN A 35 -3.39 -9.09 5.19
C ASN A 35 -3.21 -8.52 6.60
N GLY A 36 -4.33 -8.24 7.28
CA GLY A 36 -4.29 -7.61 8.60
C GLY A 36 -3.51 -6.29 8.57
N ARG A 37 -2.48 -6.17 9.43
CA ARG A 37 -1.61 -4.99 9.52
C ARG A 37 -0.36 -5.08 8.64
N SER A 38 -0.28 -6.10 7.79
CA SER A 38 0.91 -6.38 7.00
C SER A 38 0.64 -6.27 5.51
N VAL A 39 1.66 -5.84 4.78
CA VAL A 39 1.74 -5.94 3.33
C VAL A 39 2.62 -7.13 2.99
N ILE A 40 2.14 -7.98 2.11
CA ILE A 40 2.84 -9.20 1.70
C ILE A 40 3.23 -9.08 0.24
N ILE A 41 4.52 -9.31 -0.02
CA ILE A 41 5.10 -9.44 -1.35
C ILE A 41 5.44 -10.91 -1.57
N ARG A 42 4.91 -11.50 -2.63
CA ARG A 42 5.14 -12.91 -2.98
C ARG A 42 5.63 -13.04 -4.41
N SER A 43 6.67 -13.82 -4.64
CA SER A 43 7.12 -14.18 -5.99
C SER A 43 6.15 -15.15 -6.65
N LEU A 44 5.87 -14.94 -7.93
CA LEU A 44 5.07 -15.85 -8.74
C LEU A 44 5.86 -17.09 -9.18
N ASP A 45 7.17 -16.95 -9.41
CA ASP A 45 8.05 -18.06 -9.80
C ASP A 45 8.33 -19.02 -8.64
N ASN A 46 8.59 -18.46 -7.45
CA ASN A 46 8.82 -19.25 -6.24
C ASN A 46 7.90 -18.78 -5.10
N PRO A 47 6.83 -19.52 -4.81
CA PRO A 47 5.84 -19.13 -3.82
C PRO A 47 6.34 -19.17 -2.37
N GLN A 48 7.50 -19.79 -2.11
CA GLN A 48 8.16 -19.77 -0.80
C GLN A 48 8.91 -18.45 -0.55
N LYS A 49 9.27 -17.71 -1.62
CA LYS A 49 9.96 -16.44 -1.51
C LYS A 49 8.96 -15.32 -1.22
N VAL A 50 8.88 -14.97 0.05
CA VAL A 50 7.91 -14.02 0.60
C VAL A 50 8.64 -12.95 1.38
N GLN A 51 8.20 -11.71 1.24
CA GLN A 51 8.62 -10.62 2.10
C GLN A 51 7.40 -9.98 2.74
N VAL A 52 7.51 -9.59 4.02
CA VAL A 52 6.40 -9.07 4.80
C VAL A 52 6.80 -7.74 5.41
N TYR A 53 6.00 -6.71 5.14
CA TYR A 53 6.13 -5.40 5.75
C TYR A 53 5.02 -5.22 6.80
N GLY A 54 5.38 -5.20 8.08
CA GLY A 54 4.45 -5.25 9.22
C GLY A 54 4.37 -3.98 10.06
N GLU A 55 4.87 -2.86 9.57
CA GLU A 55 5.04 -1.65 10.39
C GLU A 55 3.73 -0.90 10.67
N HIS A 56 2.64 -1.18 9.94
CA HIS A 56 1.38 -0.46 10.10
C HIS A 56 0.72 -0.72 11.46
N ALA A 57 0.20 0.36 12.06
CA ALA A 57 -0.51 0.30 13.33
C ALA A 57 -1.94 -0.23 13.17
N TYR A 58 -2.57 0.03 12.01
CA TYR A 58 -3.94 -0.34 11.69
C TYR A 58 -3.98 -1.30 10.50
N PRO A 59 -5.13 -1.98 10.26
CA PRO A 59 -5.27 -2.87 9.11
C PRO A 59 -4.95 -2.13 7.80
N VAL A 60 -4.07 -2.73 7.00
CA VAL A 60 -3.67 -2.22 5.69
C VAL A 60 -4.76 -2.58 4.70
N THR A 61 -5.21 -1.58 3.96
CA THR A 61 -6.34 -1.72 3.03
C THR A 61 -5.88 -1.83 1.58
N VAL A 62 -4.78 -1.15 1.23
CA VAL A 62 -4.25 -1.14 -0.13
C VAL A 62 -2.74 -0.92 -0.12
N ALA A 63 -2.05 -1.55 -1.08
CA ALA A 63 -0.66 -1.28 -1.38
C ALA A 63 -0.43 -1.31 -2.91
N ARG A 64 0.52 -0.48 -3.38
CA ARG A 64 0.85 -0.33 -4.80
C ARG A 64 2.34 -0.08 -5.00
N TYR A 65 2.91 -0.75 -6.00
CA TYR A 65 4.23 -0.43 -6.52
C TYR A 65 4.25 0.95 -7.17
N SER A 66 5.35 1.66 -7.01
CA SER A 66 5.68 2.79 -7.85
C SER A 66 5.98 2.35 -9.29
N PRO A 67 5.81 3.22 -10.29
CA PRO A 67 6.11 2.89 -11.69
C PRO A 67 7.54 2.43 -11.96
N ASN A 68 8.52 2.90 -11.19
CA ASN A 68 9.90 2.41 -11.28
C ASN A 68 10.13 1.07 -10.57
N GLY A 69 9.21 0.62 -9.70
CA GLY A 69 9.32 -0.62 -8.95
C GLY A 69 10.32 -0.56 -7.79
N GLU A 70 10.75 0.63 -7.35
CA GLU A 70 11.69 0.80 -6.23
C GLU A 70 10.98 1.13 -4.90
N TRP A 71 9.78 1.68 -4.97
CA TRP A 71 9.01 2.14 -3.82
C TRP A 71 7.65 1.44 -3.80
N ILE A 72 7.12 1.25 -2.60
CA ILE A 72 5.75 0.81 -2.38
C ILE A 72 5.05 1.86 -1.54
N ALA A 73 3.84 2.25 -1.97
CA ALA A 73 2.92 3.02 -1.16
C ALA A 73 1.90 2.06 -0.56
N SER A 74 1.65 2.18 0.72
CA SER A 74 0.71 1.35 1.47
C SER A 74 -0.15 2.24 2.37
N ALA A 75 -1.43 1.94 2.46
CA ALA A 75 -2.38 2.72 3.25
C ALA A 75 -3.18 1.88 4.23
N ASP A 76 -3.55 2.50 5.35
CA ASP A 76 -4.29 1.84 6.42
C ASP A 76 -5.72 2.36 6.59
N ALA A 77 -6.48 1.63 7.42
CA ALA A 77 -7.85 1.96 7.78
C ALA A 77 -7.98 3.26 8.60
N SER A 78 -6.87 3.82 9.10
CA SER A 78 -6.87 5.09 9.80
C SER A 78 -6.72 6.28 8.86
N GLY A 79 -6.31 6.08 7.61
CA GLY A 79 -6.01 7.14 6.64
C GLY A 79 -4.54 7.55 6.60
N MET A 80 -3.66 6.71 7.16
CA MET A 80 -2.21 6.86 7.04
C MET A 80 -1.72 6.21 5.74
N VAL A 81 -0.80 6.89 5.06
CA VAL A 81 -0.07 6.37 3.91
C VAL A 81 1.41 6.31 4.24
N ARG A 82 2.02 5.14 4.05
CA ARG A 82 3.46 4.91 4.20
C ARG A 82 4.10 4.60 2.88
N ILE A 83 5.29 5.15 2.67
CA ILE A 83 6.11 4.93 1.48
C ILE A 83 7.44 4.37 1.92
N TRP A 84 7.78 3.21 1.39
CA TRP A 84 8.95 2.45 1.81
C TRP A 84 9.60 1.77 0.61
N GLY A 85 10.90 1.48 0.73
CA GLY A 85 11.67 0.85 -0.33
C GLY A 85 11.32 -0.63 -0.49
N THR A 86 11.11 -1.11 -1.70
CA THR A 86 10.85 -2.55 -1.93
C THR A 86 12.11 -3.43 -1.75
N ARG A 87 13.30 -2.81 -1.78
CA ARG A 87 14.60 -3.44 -1.63
C ARG A 87 15.32 -2.75 -0.46
N ASN A 88 16.20 -3.47 0.22
CA ASN A 88 16.97 -3.00 1.40
C ASN A 88 16.08 -2.77 2.64
N ASP A 89 15.64 -3.86 3.28
CA ASP A 89 15.02 -3.84 4.62
C ASP A 89 13.84 -2.90 4.81
N PHE A 90 13.08 -2.64 3.75
CA PHE A 90 11.86 -1.84 3.80
C PHE A 90 12.03 -0.43 4.41
N VAL A 91 13.15 0.23 4.11
CA VAL A 91 13.44 1.58 4.61
C VAL A 91 12.24 2.51 4.39
N LEU A 92 11.69 3.02 5.48
CA LEU A 92 10.60 3.99 5.46
C LEU A 92 11.15 5.33 4.95
N LYS A 93 10.62 5.77 3.81
CA LYS A 93 10.97 7.06 3.22
C LYS A 93 10.15 8.19 3.82
N ASN A 94 8.83 8.01 3.85
CA ASN A 94 7.89 9.03 4.32
C ASN A 94 6.58 8.40 4.82
N GLU A 95 5.91 9.14 5.70
CA GLU A 95 4.58 8.81 6.23
C GLU A 95 3.68 10.04 6.17
N PHE A 96 2.43 9.86 5.74
CA PHE A 96 1.47 10.94 5.55
C PHE A 96 0.09 10.58 6.10
N LYS A 97 -0.46 11.45 6.96
CA LYS A 97 -1.89 11.42 7.29
C LYS A 97 -2.69 12.11 6.18
N VAL A 98 -3.21 11.32 5.24
CA VAL A 98 -3.86 11.82 4.03
C VAL A 98 -5.36 12.02 4.27
N LEU A 99 -6.01 11.02 4.86
CA LEU A 99 -7.43 11.02 5.21
C LEU A 99 -7.62 10.82 6.73
N SER A 100 -8.87 10.93 7.19
CA SER A 100 -9.23 10.74 8.61
C SER A 100 -9.93 9.41 8.88
N GLY A 101 -10.21 8.64 7.84
CA GLY A 101 -10.76 7.30 7.91
C GLY A 101 -10.09 6.38 6.89
N ARG A 102 -10.77 5.27 6.60
CA ARG A 102 -10.28 4.20 5.74
C ARG A 102 -9.86 4.72 4.37
N ILE A 103 -8.67 4.36 3.92
CA ILE A 103 -8.29 4.52 2.51
C ILE A 103 -8.78 3.31 1.73
N ASP A 104 -9.52 3.56 0.66
CA ASP A 104 -10.10 2.52 -0.20
C ASP A 104 -9.15 2.15 -1.34
N ASP A 105 -8.48 3.14 -1.95
CA ASP A 105 -7.53 2.90 -3.03
C ASP A 105 -6.41 3.93 -3.05
N LEU A 106 -5.30 3.54 -3.69
CA LEU A 106 -4.12 4.36 -3.91
C LEU A 106 -3.67 4.22 -5.37
N GLN A 107 -3.18 5.30 -5.95
CA GLN A 107 -2.53 5.26 -7.26
C GLN A 107 -1.36 6.23 -7.35
N TRP A 108 -0.25 5.74 -7.90
CA TRP A 108 0.92 6.54 -8.22
C TRP A 108 0.70 7.32 -9.51
N SER A 109 1.18 8.55 -9.56
CA SER A 109 1.29 9.27 -10.82
C SER A 109 2.42 8.67 -11.67
N PRO A 110 2.30 8.68 -13.01
CA PRO A 110 3.36 8.20 -13.91
C PRO A 110 4.68 8.96 -13.77
N ASP A 111 4.61 10.24 -13.40
CA ASP A 111 5.78 11.10 -13.16
C ASP A 111 6.52 10.78 -11.85
N MET A 112 6.01 9.87 -11.02
CA MET A 112 6.58 9.48 -9.73
C MET A 112 6.77 10.66 -8.75
N LEU A 113 5.96 11.72 -8.87
CA LEU A 113 5.99 12.87 -7.96
C LEU A 113 4.79 12.90 -7.01
N ARG A 114 3.68 12.28 -7.40
CA ARG A 114 2.39 12.40 -6.72
C ARG A 114 1.78 11.02 -6.45
N ILE A 115 0.93 10.99 -5.45
CA ILE A 115 0.08 9.85 -5.12
C ILE A 115 -1.33 10.40 -4.92
N VAL A 116 -2.31 9.68 -5.45
CA VAL A 116 -3.73 9.93 -5.19
C VAL A 116 -4.22 8.86 -4.23
N ALA A 117 -4.89 9.29 -3.16
CA ALA A 117 -5.59 8.40 -2.24
C ALA A 117 -7.08 8.72 -2.25
N SER A 118 -7.91 7.69 -2.27
CA SER A 118 -9.37 7.79 -2.12
C SER A 118 -9.82 7.04 -0.87
N GLY A 119 -10.88 7.52 -0.24
CA GLY A 119 -11.48 6.86 0.92
C GLY A 119 -12.29 7.79 1.78
N ASP A 120 -12.48 7.43 3.05
CA ASP A 120 -13.31 8.17 3.98
C ASP A 120 -12.57 9.35 4.63
N GLY A 121 -13.18 10.53 4.58
CA GLY A 121 -12.79 11.69 5.38
C GLY A 121 -13.99 12.22 6.14
N LYS A 122 -14.02 12.10 7.47
CA LYS A 122 -15.11 12.64 8.32
C LYS A 122 -16.53 12.28 7.84
N GLY A 123 -16.74 11.03 7.41
CA GLY A 123 -18.06 10.54 6.97
C GLY A 123 -18.48 10.93 5.55
N LYS A 124 -17.56 11.48 4.73
CA LYS A 124 -17.76 11.64 3.28
C LYS A 124 -16.63 10.95 2.53
N SER A 125 -16.88 10.47 1.32
CA SER A 125 -15.81 10.01 0.43
C SER A 125 -14.99 11.21 -0.05
N PHE A 126 -13.67 11.11 0.07
CA PHE A 126 -12.71 12.13 -0.32
C PHE A 126 -11.62 11.52 -1.19
N VAL A 127 -11.17 12.29 -2.18
CA VAL A 127 -9.98 11.99 -2.97
C VAL A 127 -8.97 13.08 -2.73
N ARG A 128 -7.72 12.71 -2.42
CA ARG A 128 -6.64 13.64 -2.16
C ARG A 128 -5.39 13.26 -2.93
N ALA A 129 -4.92 14.17 -3.76
CA ALA A 129 -3.61 14.10 -4.39
C ALA A 129 -2.56 14.81 -3.52
N PHE A 130 -1.40 14.21 -3.33
CA PHE A 130 -0.29 14.80 -2.58
C PHE A 130 1.05 14.44 -3.21
N MET A 131 2.04 15.32 -3.05
CA MET A 131 3.43 15.04 -3.45
C MET A 131 4.14 14.31 -2.32
N TYR A 132 4.79 13.20 -2.63
CA TYR A 132 5.52 12.45 -1.60
C TYR A 132 7.02 12.77 -1.53
N MET A 133 7.60 13.33 -2.60
CA MET A 133 9.01 13.72 -2.64
C MET A 133 9.26 15.11 -2.07
N SER A 134 8.24 15.97 -2.03
CA SER A 134 8.37 17.33 -1.54
C SER A 134 7.98 17.41 -0.07
N LYS A 135 8.87 17.95 0.78
CA LYS A 135 8.55 18.29 2.18
C LYS A 135 7.50 19.42 2.30
N ARG A 136 7.00 19.99 1.20
CA ARG A 136 6.00 21.05 1.22
C ARG A 136 4.58 20.47 1.13
N LYS A 137 3.80 20.64 2.22
CA LYS A 137 2.34 20.46 2.22
C LYS A 137 1.71 21.48 1.26
N LEU A 138 1.48 21.10 0.01
CA LEU A 138 0.61 21.85 -0.89
C LEU A 138 -0.83 21.34 -0.68
N SER A 139 -1.59 22.04 0.16
CA SER A 139 -3.02 21.83 0.30
C SER A 139 -3.74 22.47 -0.89
N ILE A 140 -4.14 21.65 -1.87
CA ILE A 140 -5.07 22.06 -2.92
C ILE A 140 -6.47 22.07 -2.30
N LYS A 141 -7.00 23.26 -1.99
CA LYS A 141 -8.44 23.45 -1.75
C LYS A 141 -9.12 23.40 -3.11
N MET A 142 -9.96 22.40 -3.37
CA MET A 142 -10.94 22.49 -4.45
C MET A 142 -11.91 23.62 -4.09
N LEU A 143 -11.91 24.66 -4.92
CA LEU A 143 -12.97 25.68 -4.93
C LEU A 143 -14.25 24.99 -5.40
N LYS A 144 -15.29 25.01 -4.55
CA LYS A 144 -16.66 24.82 -5.02
C LYS A 144 -17.05 26.10 -5.78
N GLN A 145 -17.59 25.93 -6.99
CA GLN A 145 -18.32 27.00 -7.69
C GLN A 145 -19.58 27.36 -6.89
#